data_AF-A0AAW1I8A3-F1
#
_entry.id   AF-A0AAW1I8A3-F1
#
_cell.length_a   1.000
_cell.length_b   1.000
_cell.length_c   1.000
_cell.angle_alpha   90.00
_cell.angle_beta   90.00
_cell.angle_gamma   90.00
#
_symmetry.space_group_name_H-M   'P 1'
#
loop_
_entity.id
_entity.type
_entity.pdbx_description
1 polymer ?
#
loop_
_entity_poly.entity_id
_entity_poly.type
_entity_poly.pdbx_seq_one_letter_code
_entity_poly.pdbx_strand_id
1 'polypeptide(L)'
;MQNVQKEHGKTAVQKALDKLVNENKLFEKIYGKQKVYCVVQEDIDTLNMENDLKKLDREINEATTNLKAKEDELHKNLIELSSLQKKLTTNEARNNVNDLKKEIENLKDQLDDYVESTENPISNDEKLKIIAEYERYWKEYRKRKRMCKDMLDTILEGYPKSKKHLFEEIGIETDEDVGFTLEEIKLKI
;
A
#
# COMPACT_ATOMS: atom_id res chain seq x y z
N MET A 1 26.32 -33.76 -34.36
CA MET A 1 25.23 -34.71 -33.99
C MET A 1 24.37 -34.24 -32.83
N GLN A 2 24.81 -33.30 -31.99
CA GLN A 2 23.99 -32.75 -30.91
C GLN A 2 22.75 -31.98 -31.43
N ASN A 3 22.85 -31.39 -32.62
CA ASN A 3 21.77 -30.59 -33.23
C ASN A 3 20.65 -31.42 -33.89
N VAL A 4 20.84 -32.73 -34.10
CA VAL A 4 19.81 -33.64 -34.67
C VAL A 4 19.14 -34.47 -33.56
N GLN A 5 19.11 -33.93 -32.34
CA GLN A 5 18.35 -34.42 -31.17
C GLN A 5 18.39 -35.95 -30.88
N LYS A 6 19.51 -36.64 -31.16
CA LYS A 6 19.73 -38.09 -30.85
C LYS A 6 18.69 -39.08 -31.42
N GLU A 7 17.71 -38.64 -32.21
CA GLU A 7 16.68 -39.53 -32.78
C GLU A 7 17.23 -40.51 -33.83
N HIS A 8 18.41 -40.22 -34.39
CA HIS A 8 19.06 -41.05 -35.38
C HIS A 8 20.45 -41.48 -34.94
N GLY A 9 20.75 -42.78 -35.11
CA GLY A 9 22.06 -43.34 -34.80
C GLY A 9 23.17 -42.75 -35.66
N LYS A 10 24.39 -42.67 -35.11
CA LYS A 10 25.57 -42.04 -35.75
C LYS A 10 25.78 -42.49 -37.20
N THR A 11 25.67 -43.80 -37.42
CA THR A 11 25.88 -44.42 -38.73
C THR A 11 24.78 -44.05 -39.73
N ALA A 12 23.54 -43.88 -39.28
CA ALA A 12 22.42 -43.48 -40.14
C ALA A 12 22.56 -42.02 -40.58
N VAL A 13 22.93 -41.13 -39.66
CA VAL A 13 23.20 -39.71 -39.96
C VAL A 13 24.37 -39.58 -40.93
N GLN A 14 25.45 -40.34 -40.70
CA GLN A 14 26.61 -40.31 -41.59
C GLN A 14 26.28 -40.82 -43.00
N LYS A 15 25.53 -41.93 -43.13
CA LYS A 15 25.06 -42.42 -44.42
C LYS A 15 24.17 -41.40 -45.16
N ALA A 16 23.33 -40.66 -44.44
CA ALA A 16 22.49 -39.62 -45.05
C ALA A 16 23.34 -38.44 -45.56
N LEU A 17 24.35 -38.02 -44.80
CA LEU A 17 25.29 -36.96 -45.22
C LEU A 17 26.12 -37.40 -46.42
N ASP A 18 26.67 -38.62 -46.41
CA ASP A 18 27.41 -39.18 -47.54
C ASP A 18 26.51 -39.28 -48.80
N LYS A 19 25.22 -39.63 -48.63
CA LYS A 19 24.24 -39.62 -49.74
C LYS A 19 24.02 -38.21 -50.30
N LEU A 20 23.88 -37.19 -49.44
CA LEU A 20 23.71 -35.80 -49.87
C LEU A 20 24.97 -35.21 -50.54
N VAL A 21 26.15 -35.71 -50.16
CA VAL A 21 27.40 -35.41 -50.86
C VAL A 21 27.40 -36.03 -52.26
N ASN A 22 26.95 -37.29 -52.39
CA ASN A 22 26.81 -37.94 -53.70
C ASN A 22 25.77 -37.26 -54.60
N GLU A 23 24.73 -36.65 -54.02
CA GLU A 23 23.72 -35.85 -54.72
C GLU A 23 24.20 -34.41 -55.02
N ASN A 24 25.46 -34.06 -54.70
CA ASN A 24 26.06 -32.72 -54.87
C ASN A 24 25.31 -31.58 -54.17
N LYS A 25 24.52 -31.90 -53.13
CA LYS A 25 23.83 -30.90 -52.28
C LYS A 25 24.72 -30.44 -51.13
N LEU A 26 25.65 -31.30 -50.72
CA LEU A 26 26.69 -31.00 -49.74
C LEU A 26 28.06 -31.24 -50.36
N PHE A 27 29.07 -30.52 -49.92
CA PHE A 27 30.46 -30.90 -50.13
C PHE A 27 31.06 -31.37 -48.81
N GLU A 28 31.88 -32.40 -48.87
CA GLU A 28 32.65 -32.87 -47.72
C GLU A 28 34.10 -32.37 -47.77
N LYS A 29 34.63 -31.97 -46.61
CA LYS A 29 36.04 -31.64 -46.44
C LYS A 29 36.60 -32.40 -45.25
N ILE A 30 37.67 -33.14 -45.50
CA ILE A 30 38.31 -34.01 -44.50
C ILE A 30 39.46 -33.25 -43.85
N TYR A 31 39.42 -33.13 -42.53
CA TYR A 31 40.47 -32.55 -41.69
C TYR A 31 41.00 -33.63 -40.74
N GLY A 32 42.07 -34.31 -41.16
CA GLY A 32 42.63 -35.43 -40.42
C GLY A 32 41.61 -36.57 -40.24
N LYS A 33 41.20 -36.82 -38.98
CA LYS A 33 40.20 -37.86 -38.65
C LYS A 33 38.74 -37.35 -38.65
N GLN A 34 38.50 -36.07 -38.92
CA GLN A 34 37.17 -35.46 -38.87
C GLN A 34 36.69 -35.06 -40.27
N LYS A 35 35.39 -35.24 -40.54
CA LYS A 35 34.72 -34.76 -41.76
C LYS A 35 33.84 -33.56 -41.44
N VAL A 36 33.93 -32.52 -42.25
CA VAL A 36 33.06 -31.34 -42.22
C VAL A 36 32.19 -31.36 -43.48
N TYR A 37 30.88 -31.24 -43.30
CA TYR A 37 29.92 -31.18 -44.41
C TYR A 37 29.32 -29.78 -44.46
N CYS A 38 29.30 -29.18 -45.64
CA CYS A 38 28.71 -27.86 -45.88
C CYS A 38 27.78 -27.93 -47.09
N VAL A 39 26.72 -27.13 -47.09
CA VAL A 39 25.80 -27.05 -48.23
C VAL A 39 26.52 -26.42 -49.42
N VAL A 40 26.37 -27.01 -50.60
CA VAL A 40 26.86 -26.42 -51.84
C VAL A 40 25.98 -25.21 -52.14
N GLN A 41 26.59 -24.03 -52.18
CA GLN A 41 25.92 -22.82 -52.63
C GLN A 41 26.01 -22.78 -54.16
N GLU A 42 24.90 -22.50 -54.83
CA GLU A 42 24.89 -22.31 -56.28
C GLU A 42 25.71 -21.07 -56.67
N ASP A 43 26.31 -21.09 -57.86
CA ASP A 43 27.03 -19.93 -58.41
C ASP A 43 26.02 -18.79 -58.62
N ILE A 44 26.06 -17.80 -57.74
CA ILE A 44 25.21 -16.62 -57.81
C ILE A 44 25.66 -15.79 -59.01
N ASP A 45 24.72 -15.37 -59.86
CA ASP A 45 25.00 -14.50 -61.01
C ASP A 45 25.60 -13.17 -60.55
N THR A 46 26.92 -13.06 -60.65
CA THR A 46 27.70 -11.94 -60.11
C THR A 46 27.42 -10.62 -60.83
N LEU A 47 26.81 -10.64 -62.02
CA LEU A 47 26.47 -9.41 -62.76
C LEU A 47 25.32 -8.63 -62.13
N ASN A 48 24.36 -9.31 -61.47
CA ASN A 48 23.18 -8.66 -60.87
C ASN A 48 23.25 -8.54 -59.34
N MET A 49 24.24 -9.19 -58.73
CA MET A 49 24.42 -9.28 -57.27
C MET A 49 24.37 -7.91 -56.57
N GLU A 50 24.97 -6.86 -57.13
CA GLU A 50 24.98 -5.55 -56.48
C GLU A 50 23.60 -4.88 -56.45
N ASN A 51 22.79 -5.07 -57.50
CA ASN A 51 21.42 -4.55 -57.52
C ASN A 51 20.49 -5.34 -56.60
N ASP A 52 20.64 -6.67 -56.56
CA ASP A 52 19.86 -7.53 -55.67
C ASP A 52 20.18 -7.26 -54.20
N LEU A 53 21.46 -7.06 -53.86
CA LEU A 53 21.88 -6.66 -52.52
C LEU A 53 21.27 -5.31 -52.12
N LYS A 54 21.33 -4.30 -53.00
CA LYS A 54 20.71 -2.99 -52.73
C LYS A 54 19.19 -3.09 -52.56
N LYS A 55 18.53 -3.99 -53.28
CA LYS A 55 17.09 -4.22 -53.15
C LYS A 55 16.77 -4.88 -51.80
N LEU A 56 17.50 -5.92 -51.43
CA LEU A 56 17.36 -6.59 -50.13
C LEU A 56 17.63 -5.63 -48.97
N ASP A 57 18.66 -4.79 -49.06
CA ASP A 57 18.94 -3.77 -48.04
C ASP A 57 17.79 -2.78 -47.90
N ARG A 58 17.14 -2.37 -49.00
CA ARG A 58 15.95 -1.52 -48.95
C ARG A 58 14.78 -2.23 -48.27
N GLU A 59 14.51 -3.47 -48.65
CA GLU A 59 13.43 -4.27 -48.06
C GLU A 59 13.66 -4.51 -46.55
N ILE A 60 14.89 -4.79 -46.14
CA ILE A 60 15.26 -4.94 -44.72
C ILE A 60 15.05 -3.64 -43.97
N ASN A 61 15.49 -2.51 -44.52
CA ASN A 61 15.34 -1.20 -43.88
C ASN A 61 13.86 -0.80 -43.77
N GLU A 62 13.07 -1.03 -44.81
CA GLU A 62 11.64 -0.75 -44.81
C GLU A 62 10.91 -1.64 -43.79
N ALA A 63 11.16 -2.95 -43.80
CA ALA A 63 10.58 -3.89 -42.85
C ALA A 63 10.95 -3.55 -41.40
N THR A 64 12.21 -3.19 -41.17
CA THR A 64 12.71 -2.81 -39.83
C THR A 64 12.08 -1.51 -39.34
N THR A 65 11.92 -0.53 -40.23
CA THR A 65 11.26 0.75 -39.90
C THR A 65 9.78 0.54 -39.60
N ASN A 66 9.08 -0.26 -40.41
CA ASN A 66 7.68 -0.58 -40.20
C ASN A 66 7.45 -1.38 -38.90
N LEU A 67 8.33 -2.34 -38.61
CA LEU A 67 8.29 -3.11 -37.37
C LEU A 67 8.41 -2.19 -36.17
N LYS A 68 9.42 -1.30 -36.17
CA LYS A 68 9.62 -0.34 -35.08
C LYS A 68 8.43 0.60 -34.89
N ALA A 69 7.85 1.10 -35.97
CA ALA A 69 6.65 1.94 -35.89
C ALA A 69 5.46 1.19 -35.26
N LYS A 70 5.28 -0.10 -35.60
CA LYS A 70 4.22 -0.94 -35.03
C LYS A 70 4.47 -1.30 -33.57
N GLU A 71 5.72 -1.53 -33.17
CA GLU A 71 6.10 -1.73 -31.76
C GLU A 71 5.81 -0.48 -30.92
N ASP A 72 6.14 0.71 -31.43
CA ASP A 72 5.87 1.98 -30.76
C ASP A 72 4.36 2.24 -30.63
N GLU A 73 3.57 1.95 -31.67
CA GLU A 73 2.11 2.05 -31.66
C GLU A 73 1.48 1.08 -30.64
N LEU A 74 1.94 -0.18 -30.64
CA LEU A 74 1.51 -1.18 -29.68
C LEU A 74 1.82 -0.76 -28.24
N HIS A 75 3.03 -0.23 -28.00
CA HIS A 75 3.42 0.22 -26.68
C HIS A 75 2.54 1.36 -26.17
N LYS A 76 2.24 2.35 -27.02
CA LYS A 76 1.31 3.44 -26.69
C LYS A 76 -0.09 2.91 -26.35
N ASN A 77 -0.62 2.01 -27.19
CA ASN A 77 -1.94 1.42 -26.98
C ASN A 77 -2.01 0.60 -25.68
N LEU A 78 -0.93 -0.11 -25.32
CA LEU A 78 -0.85 -0.85 -24.05
C LEU A 78 -0.85 0.09 -22.84
N ILE A 79 -0.13 1.22 -22.91
CA ILE A 79 -0.16 2.24 -21.85
C ILE A 79 -1.58 2.80 -21.70
N GLU A 80 -2.22 3.16 -22.81
CA GLU A 80 -3.57 3.70 -22.81
C GLU A 80 -4.58 2.68 -22.25
N LEU A 81 -4.53 1.43 -22.71
CA LEU A 81 -5.35 0.34 -22.21
C LEU A 81 -5.16 0.14 -20.70
N SER A 82 -3.91 0.07 -20.23
CA SER A 82 -3.60 -0.07 -18.80
C SER A 82 -4.17 1.10 -17.98
N SER A 83 -4.10 2.32 -18.52
CA SER A 83 -4.66 3.51 -17.87
C SER A 83 -6.19 3.48 -17.80
N LEU A 84 -6.85 2.93 -18.82
CA LEU A 84 -8.31 2.82 -18.91
C LEU A 84 -8.83 1.68 -18.03
N GLN A 85 -8.16 0.53 -18.00
CA GLN A 85 -8.53 -0.60 -17.15
C GLN A 85 -8.44 -0.28 -15.65
N LYS A 86 -7.58 0.65 -15.25
CA LYS A 86 -7.49 1.14 -13.86
C LYS A 86 -8.61 2.10 -13.49
N LYS A 87 -9.38 2.61 -14.46
CA LYS A 87 -10.50 3.50 -14.21
C LYS A 87 -11.76 2.66 -14.00
N LEU A 88 -12.52 3.04 -12.98
CA LEU A 88 -13.82 2.46 -12.72
C LEU A 88 -14.73 2.68 -13.93
N THR A 89 -15.49 1.66 -14.32
CA THR A 89 -16.45 1.83 -15.41
C THR A 89 -17.57 2.79 -14.97
N THR A 90 -18.24 3.42 -15.94
CA THR A 90 -19.34 4.35 -15.63
C THR A 90 -20.48 3.68 -14.85
N ASN A 91 -20.74 2.39 -15.11
CA ASN A 91 -21.77 1.63 -14.39
C ASN A 91 -21.34 1.33 -12.95
N GLU A 92 -20.11 0.87 -12.74
CA GLU A 92 -19.56 0.65 -11.39
C GLU A 92 -19.51 1.97 -10.60
N ALA A 93 -19.13 3.07 -11.23
CA ALA A 93 -19.15 4.39 -10.58
C ALA A 93 -20.55 4.80 -10.14
N ARG A 94 -21.57 4.55 -10.96
CA ARG A 94 -22.97 4.81 -10.60
C ARG A 94 -23.43 3.93 -9.44
N ASN A 95 -23.05 2.65 -9.43
CA ASN A 95 -23.36 1.73 -8.34
C ASN A 95 -22.72 2.21 -7.02
N ASN A 96 -21.41 2.52 -7.04
CA ASN A 96 -20.72 3.05 -5.87
C ASN A 96 -21.35 4.35 -5.35
N VAL A 97 -21.77 5.25 -6.23
CA VAL A 97 -22.47 6.48 -5.83
C VAL A 97 -23.80 6.16 -5.15
N ASN A 98 -24.56 5.18 -5.67
CA ASN A 98 -25.82 4.78 -5.07
C ASN A 98 -25.63 4.11 -3.71
N ASP A 99 -24.61 3.26 -3.58
CA ASP A 99 -24.29 2.57 -2.33
C ASP A 99 -23.81 3.56 -1.26
N LEU A 100 -22.92 4.49 -1.62
CA LEU A 100 -22.48 5.57 -0.73
C LEU A 100 -23.64 6.46 -0.30
N LYS A 101 -24.61 6.75 -1.18
CA LYS A 101 -25.80 7.53 -0.80
C LYS A 101 -26.64 6.81 0.23
N LYS A 102 -26.87 5.50 0.07
CA LYS A 102 -27.60 4.69 1.05
C LYS A 102 -26.86 4.62 2.38
N GLU A 103 -25.53 4.50 2.34
CA GLU A 103 -24.71 4.49 3.55
C GLU A 103 -24.79 5.84 4.29
N ILE A 104 -24.75 6.96 3.55
CA ILE A 104 -24.95 8.30 4.12
C ILE A 104 -26.33 8.44 4.75
N GLU A 105 -27.39 7.98 4.10
CA GLU A 105 -28.74 8.00 4.66
C GLU A 105 -28.82 7.18 5.94
N ASN A 106 -28.32 5.94 5.92
CA ASN A 106 -28.29 5.09 7.11
C ASN A 106 -27.47 5.68 8.27
N LEU A 107 -26.32 6.30 8.00
CA LEU A 107 -25.51 6.96 9.02
C LEU A 107 -26.19 8.20 9.59
N LYS A 108 -26.99 8.91 8.80
CA LYS A 108 -27.78 10.05 9.28
C LYS A 108 -28.91 9.57 10.19
N ASP A 109 -29.64 8.54 9.78
CA ASP A 109 -30.72 7.96 10.60
C ASP A 109 -30.16 7.48 11.95
N GLN A 110 -29.01 6.79 11.94
CA GLN A 110 -28.33 6.37 13.17
C GLN A 110 -27.88 7.55 14.05
N LEU A 111 -27.46 8.66 13.44
CA LEU A 111 -27.06 9.86 14.17
C LEU A 111 -28.27 10.54 14.79
N ASP A 112 -29.38 10.64 14.06
CA ASP A 112 -30.63 11.23 14.54
C ASP A 112 -31.18 10.41 15.72
N ASP A 113 -31.21 9.07 15.60
CA ASP A 113 -31.56 8.16 16.70
C ASP A 113 -30.66 8.37 17.93
N TYR A 114 -29.35 8.55 17.73
CA TYR A 114 -28.40 8.79 18.82
C TYR A 114 -28.65 10.13 19.51
N VAL A 115 -28.97 11.18 18.75
CA VAL A 115 -29.28 12.51 19.28
C VAL A 115 -30.62 12.51 20.02
N GLU A 116 -31.63 11.81 19.50
CA GLU A 116 -32.95 11.71 20.16
C GLU A 116 -32.91 10.87 21.44
N SER A 117 -32.10 9.80 21.47
CA SER A 117 -31.98 8.91 22.64
C SER A 117 -31.02 9.41 23.72
N THR A 118 -30.14 10.38 23.41
CA THR A 118 -29.14 10.91 24.34
C THR A 118 -29.53 12.30 24.82
N GLU A 119 -29.82 12.45 26.11
CA GLU A 119 -30.38 13.69 26.68
C GLU A 119 -29.41 14.90 26.63
N ASN A 120 -28.10 14.68 26.42
CA ASN A 120 -27.09 15.72 26.16
C ASN A 120 -25.81 15.12 25.54
N PRO A 121 -25.70 15.02 24.20
CA PRO A 121 -24.47 14.57 23.56
C PRO A 121 -23.39 15.64 23.71
N ILE A 122 -22.28 15.28 24.37
CA ILE A 122 -21.14 16.18 24.63
C ILE A 122 -20.06 15.91 23.58
N SER A 123 -19.51 16.95 22.96
CA SER A 123 -18.37 16.78 22.05
C SER A 123 -17.12 16.31 22.81
N ASN A 124 -16.22 15.61 22.13
CA ASN A 124 -14.93 15.24 22.71
C ASN A 124 -14.16 16.46 23.26
N ASP A 125 -14.24 17.61 22.58
CA ASP A 125 -13.58 18.84 23.03
C ASP A 125 -14.19 19.39 24.32
N GLU A 126 -15.51 19.34 24.44
CA GLU A 126 -16.23 19.77 25.65
C GLU A 126 -15.94 18.82 26.81
N LYS A 127 -15.92 17.51 26.55
CA LYS A 127 -15.50 16.50 27.53
C LYS A 127 -14.10 16.78 28.05
N LEU A 128 -13.14 17.08 27.17
CA LEU A 128 -11.77 17.41 27.57
C LEU A 128 -11.69 18.70 28.40
N LYS A 129 -12.47 19.73 28.07
CA LYS A 129 -12.56 20.96 28.87
C LYS A 129 -13.09 20.69 30.26
N ILE A 130 -14.19 19.93 30.38
CA ILE A 130 -14.79 19.56 31.68
C ILE A 130 -13.78 18.78 32.53
N ILE A 131 -13.06 17.83 31.93
CA ILE A 131 -12.02 17.06 32.62
C ILE A 131 -10.90 17.99 33.12
N ALA A 132 -10.41 18.89 32.26
CA ALA A 132 -9.35 19.83 32.63
C ALA A 132 -9.77 20.79 33.76
N GLU A 133 -11.02 21.28 33.72
CA GLU A 133 -11.58 22.12 34.79
C GLU A 133 -11.72 21.35 36.09
N TYR A 134 -12.24 20.12 36.05
CA TYR A 134 -12.32 19.24 37.21
C TYR A 134 -10.95 19.02 37.84
N GLU A 135 -9.94 18.66 37.04
CA GLU A 135 -8.57 18.47 37.53
C GLU A 135 -8.01 19.74 38.17
N ARG A 136 -8.28 20.91 37.59
CA ARG A 136 -7.86 22.20 38.14
C ARG A 136 -8.49 22.45 39.51
N TYR A 137 -9.81 22.32 39.62
CA TYR A 137 -10.52 22.53 40.88
C TYR A 137 -10.14 21.52 41.95
N TRP A 138 -9.92 20.27 41.56
CA TRP A 138 -9.46 19.23 42.45
C TRP A 138 -8.06 19.50 43.02
N LYS A 139 -7.14 20.01 42.19
CA LYS A 139 -5.77 20.37 42.63
C LYS A 139 -5.84 21.53 43.62
N GLU A 140 -6.62 22.56 43.28
CA GLU A 140 -6.84 23.73 44.14
C GLU A 140 -7.49 23.35 45.47
N TYR A 141 -8.50 22.48 45.46
CA TYR A 141 -9.14 21.96 46.66
C TYR A 141 -8.13 21.30 47.60
N ARG A 142 -7.37 20.32 47.10
CA ARG A 142 -6.36 19.60 47.90
C ARG A 142 -5.31 20.54 48.47
N LYS A 143 -4.84 21.51 47.67
CA LYS A 143 -3.86 22.51 48.11
C LYS A 143 -4.42 23.38 49.23
N ARG A 144 -5.62 23.93 49.06
CA ARG A 144 -6.27 24.81 50.06
C ARG A 144 -6.60 24.06 51.34
N LYS A 145 -7.13 22.83 51.24
CA LYS A 145 -7.39 21.98 52.41
C LYS A 145 -6.13 21.70 53.21
N ARG A 146 -5.00 21.41 52.53
CA ARG A 146 -3.70 21.23 53.20
C ARG A 146 -3.25 22.50 53.92
N MET A 147 -3.23 23.64 53.23
CA MET A 147 -2.82 24.92 53.84
C MET A 147 -3.69 25.28 55.06
N CYS A 148 -5.00 25.14 54.95
CA CYS A 148 -5.92 25.38 56.06
C CYS A 148 -5.61 24.45 57.25
N LYS A 149 -5.40 23.16 56.98
CA LYS A 149 -5.03 22.20 58.02
C LYS A 149 -3.70 22.55 58.70
N ASP A 150 -2.67 22.90 57.93
CA ASP A 150 -1.36 23.27 58.46
C ASP A 150 -1.45 24.52 59.37
N MET A 151 -2.25 25.51 58.98
CA MET A 151 -2.53 26.69 59.79
C MET A 151 -3.26 26.33 61.10
N LEU A 152 -4.26 25.46 61.02
CA LEU A 152 -5.01 25.02 62.20
C LEU A 152 -4.15 24.17 63.15
N ASP A 153 -3.33 23.28 62.61
CA ASP A 153 -2.40 22.46 63.39
C ASP A 153 -1.39 23.36 64.13
N THR A 154 -0.89 24.43 63.48
CA THR A 154 0.00 25.43 64.11
C THR A 154 -0.69 26.18 65.27
N ILE A 155 -1.97 26.55 65.10
CA ILE A 155 -2.74 27.20 66.18
C ILE A 155 -2.97 26.22 67.34
N LEU A 156 -3.25 24.95 67.04
CA LEU A 156 -3.52 23.92 68.03
C LEU A 156 -2.32 23.60 68.92
N GLU A 157 -1.09 23.77 68.44
CA GLU A 157 0.13 23.58 69.25
C GLU A 157 0.15 24.46 70.52
N GLY A 158 -0.46 25.65 70.48
CA GLY A 158 -0.55 26.57 71.60
C GLY A 158 -1.94 26.66 72.26
N TYR A 159 -2.91 25.88 71.79
CA TYR A 159 -4.31 26.04 72.20
C TYR A 159 -4.66 25.16 73.41
N PRO A 160 -5.27 25.72 74.48
CA PRO A 160 -5.46 25.02 75.75
C PRO A 160 -6.59 23.97 75.76
N LYS A 161 -7.39 23.87 74.68
CA LYS A 161 -8.56 22.97 74.58
C LYS A 161 -8.45 22.05 73.35
N SER A 162 -9.44 21.18 73.16
CA SER A 162 -9.45 20.20 72.06
C SER A 162 -9.69 20.85 70.69
N LYS A 163 -9.24 20.16 69.63
CA LYS A 163 -9.47 20.54 68.22
C LYS A 163 -10.95 20.78 67.89
N LYS A 164 -11.84 19.93 68.41
CA LYS A 164 -13.28 20.06 68.19
C LYS A 164 -13.83 21.36 68.77
N HIS A 165 -13.38 21.75 69.95
CA HIS A 165 -13.80 23.00 70.57
C HIS A 165 -13.29 24.22 69.81
N LEU A 166 -12.05 24.17 69.30
CA LEU A 166 -11.51 25.23 68.45
C LEU A 166 -12.36 25.39 67.18
N PHE A 167 -12.69 24.27 66.51
CA PHE A 167 -13.46 24.29 65.26
C PHE A 167 -14.87 24.82 65.46
N GLU A 168 -15.53 24.45 66.57
CA GLU A 168 -16.82 25.02 66.97
C GLU A 168 -16.74 26.52 67.30
N GLU A 169 -15.67 26.97 67.97
CA GLU A 169 -15.46 28.37 68.36
C GLU A 169 -15.22 29.30 67.15
N ILE A 170 -14.47 28.83 66.14
CA ILE A 170 -14.16 29.61 64.93
C ILE A 170 -15.11 29.33 63.77
N GLY A 171 -16.08 28.41 63.93
CA GLY A 171 -17.09 28.10 62.92
C GLY A 171 -16.57 27.35 61.70
N ILE A 172 -15.63 26.41 61.87
CA ILE A 172 -15.14 25.55 60.79
C ILE A 172 -15.90 24.23 60.77
N GLU A 173 -16.48 23.93 59.61
CA GLU A 173 -17.08 22.63 59.29
C GLU A 173 -16.08 21.79 58.49
N THR A 174 -15.98 20.50 58.82
CA THR A 174 -15.13 19.55 58.09
C THR A 174 -15.89 18.89 56.94
N ASP A 175 -15.16 18.35 55.96
CA ASP A 175 -15.75 17.53 54.90
C ASP A 175 -16.63 16.40 55.47
N GLU A 176 -16.24 15.82 56.60
CA GLU A 176 -17.00 14.76 57.27
C GLU A 176 -18.33 15.28 57.85
N ASP A 177 -18.36 16.51 58.38
CA ASP A 177 -19.56 17.13 58.95
C ASP A 177 -20.65 17.38 57.88
N VAL A 178 -20.24 17.67 56.65
CA VAL A 178 -21.15 17.89 55.51
C VAL A 178 -21.32 16.66 54.61
N GLY A 179 -20.71 15.53 54.97
CA GLY A 179 -20.77 14.28 54.20
C GLY A 179 -20.07 14.35 52.84
N PHE A 180 -19.12 15.27 52.66
CA PHE A 180 -18.35 15.40 51.43
C PHE A 180 -17.19 14.42 51.39
N THR A 181 -17.08 13.65 50.31
CA THR A 181 -15.97 12.74 50.06
C THR A 181 -15.29 13.10 48.75
N LEU A 182 -13.97 13.33 48.80
CA LEU A 182 -13.20 13.66 47.62
C LEU A 182 -12.86 12.39 46.83
N GLU A 183 -13.66 12.06 45.82
CA GLU A 183 -13.43 10.92 44.95
C GLU A 183 -12.45 11.25 43.80
N GLU A 184 -11.48 10.36 43.59
CA GLU A 184 -10.61 10.41 42.43
C GLU A 184 -11.35 9.77 41.25
N ILE A 185 -11.84 10.59 40.32
CA ILE A 185 -12.47 10.06 39.10
C ILE A 185 -11.37 9.43 38.25
N LYS A 186 -11.25 8.10 38.31
CA LYS A 186 -10.43 7.32 37.38
C LYS A 186 -11.19 7.15 36.07
N LEU A 187 -11.11 8.15 35.20
CA LEU A 187 -11.60 8.01 33.83
C LEU A 187 -10.72 6.97 33.11
N LYS A 188 -11.27 5.77 32.90
CA LYS A 188 -10.72 4.83 31.91
C LYS A 188 -10.91 5.48 30.54
N ILE A 189 -9.82 5.99 29.96
CA ILE A 189 -9.73 6.30 28.54
C ILE A 189 -9.66 4.98 27.78
#